data_AF-A0AAV4AAP2-F1
#
_entry.id   AF-A0AAV4AAP2-F1
#
_cell.length_a   1.000
_cell.length_b   1.000
_cell.length_c   1.000
_cell.angle_alpha   90.00
_cell.angle_beta   90.00
_cell.angle_gamma   90.00
#
_symmetry.space_group_name_H-M   'P 1'
#
loop_
_entity.id
_entity.type
_entity.pdbx_description
1 polymer ?
#
loop_
_entity_poly.entity_id
_entity_poly.type
_entity_poly.pdbx_seq_one_letter_code
_entity_poly.pdbx_strand_id
1 'polypeptide(L)'
;MRCYKCQHYGHGKDKCKKPAAVCVRCGKSGHIERDCLADPHCVNCRGDHAASCKTSPKFLEEQAILCYKAENGGRFQQACKAVVVEIRKTILTQAFASAVKTRLRTKLAAFSKDGGRNAPSTASKGKKPRNILWVSFPREQQKPKYQPSAGPKIKKTGGC
;
A
#
# COMPACT_ATOMS: atom_id res chain seq x y z
N MET A 1 6.92 11.28 5.56
CA MET A 1 6.25 12.10 6.62
C MET A 1 5.17 12.96 5.99
N ARG A 2 4.06 13.24 6.68
CA ARG A 2 2.94 14.05 6.16
C ARG A 2 2.86 15.41 6.86
N CYS A 3 2.65 16.48 6.10
CA CYS A 3 2.45 17.81 6.66
C CYS A 3 1.00 17.99 7.14
N TYR A 4 0.80 18.29 8.43
CA TYR A 4 -0.55 18.52 8.98
C TYR A 4 -1.21 19.84 8.54
N LYS A 5 -0.46 20.74 7.90
CA LYS A 5 -1.03 21.97 7.33
C LYS A 5 -1.58 21.73 5.92
N CYS A 6 -0.78 21.16 5.02
CA CYS A 6 -1.17 20.99 3.61
C CYS A 6 -1.54 19.56 3.20
N GLN A 7 -1.41 18.58 4.11
CA GLN A 7 -1.62 17.14 3.90
C GLN A 7 -0.74 16.47 2.84
N HIS A 8 0.22 17.18 2.24
CA HIS A 8 1.20 16.61 1.32
C HIS A 8 2.33 15.91 2.07
N TYR A 9 2.93 14.91 1.41
CA TYR A 9 4.11 14.21 1.92
C TYR A 9 5.42 15.00 1.66
N GLY A 10 6.50 14.56 2.29
CA GLY A 10 7.86 15.07 2.08
C GLY A 10 8.30 16.23 2.99
N HIS A 11 7.40 16.84 3.76
CA HIS A 11 7.78 17.90 4.73
C HIS A 11 6.86 17.91 5.96
N GLY A 12 7.34 18.56 7.03
CA GLY A 12 6.57 18.81 8.26
C GLY A 12 5.87 20.17 8.24
N LYS A 13 5.13 20.47 9.31
CA LYS A 13 4.37 21.73 9.46
C LYS A 13 5.28 22.96 9.38
N ASP A 14 6.46 22.91 9.99
CA ASP A 14 7.36 24.06 10.15
C ASP A 14 8.01 24.49 8.83
N LYS A 15 8.17 23.55 7.89
CA LYS A 15 8.71 23.82 6.55
C LYS A 15 7.61 23.99 5.50
N CYS A 16 6.35 24.08 5.92
CA CYS A 16 5.23 24.20 5.01
C CYS A 16 5.07 25.63 4.52
N LYS A 17 5.17 25.81 3.20
CA LYS A 17 4.98 27.11 2.55
C LYS A 17 3.52 27.49 2.31
N LYS A 18 2.57 26.56 2.52
CA LYS A 18 1.15 26.88 2.31
C LYS A 18 0.65 27.81 3.43
N PRO A 19 -0.10 28.86 3.09
CA PRO A 19 -0.58 29.81 4.08
C PRO A 19 -1.64 29.18 5.00
N ALA A 20 -2.68 28.58 4.39
CA ALA A 20 -3.82 27.99 5.07
C ALA A 20 -3.67 26.49 5.32
N ALA A 21 -4.28 26.01 6.40
CA ALA A 21 -4.48 24.59 6.64
C ALA A 21 -5.60 24.06 5.74
N VAL A 22 -5.43 22.83 5.25
CA VAL A 22 -6.44 22.13 4.45
C VAL A 22 -7.03 20.98 5.25
N CYS A 23 -8.32 20.73 5.03
CA CYS A 23 -9.07 19.65 5.66
C CYS A 23 -8.46 18.29 5.28
N VAL A 24 -8.29 17.42 6.28
CA VAL A 24 -7.74 16.07 6.10
C VAL A 24 -8.70 15.20 5.26
N ARG A 25 -10.00 15.40 5.43
CA ARG A 25 -11.05 14.61 4.78
C ARG A 25 -11.19 14.98 3.30
N CYS A 26 -11.42 16.25 2.98
CA CYS A 26 -11.76 16.69 1.61
C CYS A 26 -10.67 17.50 0.90
N GLY A 27 -9.57 17.86 1.58
CA GLY A 27 -8.47 18.61 0.98
C GLY A 27 -8.71 20.10 0.74
N LYS A 28 -9.89 20.64 1.09
CA LYS A 28 -10.22 22.07 0.94
C LYS A 28 -9.85 22.87 2.20
N SER A 29 -9.52 24.15 2.05
CA SER A 29 -9.29 25.08 3.16
C SER A 29 -10.60 25.72 3.64
N GLY A 30 -10.57 26.35 4.82
CA GLY A 30 -11.71 27.13 5.36
C GLY A 30 -12.52 26.43 6.44
N HIS A 31 -12.21 25.17 6.75
CA HIS A 31 -12.83 24.42 7.84
C HIS A 31 -11.87 23.36 8.40
N ILE A 32 -12.21 22.81 9.57
CA ILE A 32 -11.53 21.67 10.18
C ILE A 32 -12.26 20.36 9.86
N GLU A 33 -11.58 19.23 10.02
CA GLU A 33 -12.14 17.89 9.70
C GLU A 33 -13.48 17.60 10.39
N ARG A 34 -13.69 18.13 11.60
CA ARG A 34 -14.93 17.93 12.38
C ARG A 34 -16.17 18.56 11.73
N ASP A 35 -15.99 19.68 11.03
CA ASP A 35 -17.07 20.42 10.39
C ASP A 35 -17.16 20.10 8.89
N CYS A 36 -16.41 19.09 8.42
CA CYS A 36 -16.36 18.72 7.01
C CYS A 36 -17.55 17.84 6.62
N LEU A 37 -18.50 18.43 5.89
CA LEU A 37 -19.63 17.74 5.29
C LEU A 37 -19.36 17.22 3.87
N ALA A 38 -18.23 17.61 3.27
CA ALA A 38 -17.85 17.17 1.93
C ALA A 38 -17.39 15.70 1.91
N ASP A 39 -17.53 15.07 0.75
CA ASP A 39 -17.00 13.73 0.49
C ASP A 39 -15.47 13.68 0.66
N PRO A 40 -14.95 12.52 1.11
CA PRO A 40 -13.53 12.35 1.31
C PRO A 40 -12.79 12.43 -0.04
N HIS A 41 -11.72 13.21 -0.08
CA HIS A 41 -10.91 13.40 -1.27
C HIS A 41 -9.43 13.56 -0.89
N CYS A 42 -8.60 12.67 -1.43
CA CYS A 42 -7.19 12.63 -1.10
C CYS A 42 -6.37 13.60 -1.97
N VAL A 43 -5.73 14.59 -1.36
CA VAL A 43 -4.88 15.55 -2.08
C VAL A 43 -3.65 14.91 -2.77
N ASN A 44 -3.22 13.72 -2.33
CA ASN A 44 -2.00 13.08 -2.81
C ASN A 44 -2.24 12.18 -4.01
N CYS A 45 -3.36 11.45 -4.05
CA CYS A 45 -3.68 10.51 -5.12
C CYS A 45 -5.07 10.70 -5.76
N ARG A 46 -5.81 11.73 -5.34
CA ARG A 46 -7.16 12.10 -5.85
C ARG A 46 -8.23 11.01 -5.71
N GLY A 47 -8.04 10.05 -4.81
CA GLY A 47 -9.03 9.00 -4.53
C GLY A 47 -10.03 9.38 -3.46
N ASP A 48 -11.12 8.59 -3.37
CA ASP A 48 -12.25 8.79 -2.45
C ASP A 48 -11.94 8.31 -1.02
N HIS A 49 -10.92 8.92 -0.42
CA HIS A 49 -10.51 8.67 0.96
C HIS A 49 -9.81 9.92 1.52
N ALA A 50 -9.75 10.02 2.85
CA ALA A 50 -9.03 11.11 3.51
C ALA A 50 -7.52 11.05 3.23
N ALA A 51 -6.84 12.19 3.24
CA ALA A 51 -5.38 12.25 3.01
C ALA A 51 -4.55 11.50 4.08
N SER A 52 -5.15 11.15 5.21
CA SER A 52 -4.56 10.36 6.30
C SER A 52 -4.63 8.84 6.08
N CYS A 53 -5.31 8.38 5.03
CA CYS A 53 -5.56 6.96 4.76
C CYS A 53 -4.24 6.18 4.55
N LYS A 54 -4.04 5.13 5.37
CA LYS A 54 -2.84 4.27 5.34
C LYS A 54 -2.87 3.22 4.24
N THR A 55 -4.02 3.00 3.60
CA THR A 55 -4.13 2.09 2.45
C THR A 55 -3.98 2.82 1.11
N SER A 56 -3.81 4.14 1.13
CA SER A 56 -3.62 4.92 -0.09
C SER A 56 -2.29 4.58 -0.78
N PRO A 57 -2.26 4.52 -2.13
CA PRO A 57 -1.05 4.13 -2.87
C PRO A 57 0.13 5.06 -2.58
N LYS A 58 -0.15 6.36 -2.40
CA LYS A 58 0.87 7.36 -2.07
C LYS A 58 1.43 7.19 -0.65
N PHE A 59 0.61 6.76 0.30
CA PHE A 59 1.11 6.46 1.64
C PHE A 59 2.04 5.24 1.62
N LEU A 60 1.66 4.17 0.92
CA LEU A 60 2.47 2.96 0.80
C LEU A 60 3.82 3.23 0.13
N GLU A 61 3.82 4.04 -0.94
CA GLU A 61 5.04 4.49 -1.61
C GLU A 61 5.98 5.25 -0.64
N GLU A 62 5.44 6.23 0.09
CA GLU A 62 6.21 6.98 1.08
C GLU A 62 6.71 6.11 2.24
N GLN A 63 5.92 5.14 2.69
CA GLN A 63 6.34 4.19 3.72
C GLN A 63 7.49 3.31 3.23
N ALA A 64 7.46 2.84 1.98
CA ALA A 64 8.54 2.08 1.39
C ALA A 64 9.84 2.91 1.28
N ILE A 65 9.74 4.18 0.89
CA ILE A 65 10.90 5.09 0.83
C ILE A 65 11.51 5.30 2.22
N LEU A 66 10.69 5.47 3.24
CA LEU A 66 11.17 5.63 4.62
C LEU A 66 11.80 4.34 5.16
N CYS A 67 11.22 3.18 4.85
CA CYS A 67 11.77 1.88 5.20
C CYS A 67 13.15 1.68 4.55
N TYR A 68 13.25 1.90 3.24
CA TYR A 68 14.50 1.82 2.50
C TYR A 68 15.58 2.74 3.10
N LYS A 69 15.21 3.98 3.44
CA LYS A 69 16.13 4.95 4.06
C LYS A 69 16.60 4.48 5.44
N ALA A 70 15.72 3.86 6.23
CA ALA A 70 16.07 3.34 7.55
C ALA A 70 17.03 2.14 7.46
N GLU A 71 16.86 1.28 6.46
CA GLU A 71 17.68 0.08 6.26
C GLU A 71 19.03 0.38 5.61
N ASN A 72 19.07 1.21 4.57
CA ASN A 72 20.25 1.41 3.73
C ASN A 72 21.02 2.70 4.05
N GLY A 73 20.46 3.56 4.91
CA GLY A 73 20.97 4.91 5.13
C GLY A 73 20.89 5.79 3.87
N GLY A 74 21.34 7.04 3.98
CA GLY A 74 21.46 7.95 2.84
C GLY A 74 20.37 9.03 2.72
N ARG A 75 20.42 9.76 1.60
CA ARG A 75 19.56 10.93 1.33
C ARG A 75 18.20 10.45 0.81
N PHE A 76 17.13 11.18 1.14
CA PHE A 76 15.76 10.82 0.73
C PHE A 76 15.61 10.63 -0.80
N GLN A 77 16.24 11.49 -1.60
CA GLN A 77 16.20 11.39 -3.07
C GLN A 77 16.81 10.09 -3.60
N GLN A 78 17.84 9.55 -2.93
CA GLN A 78 18.43 8.27 -3.28
C GLN A 78 17.46 7.14 -3.00
N ALA A 79 16.79 7.17 -1.83
CA ALA A 79 15.77 6.20 -1.46
C ALA A 79 14.58 6.19 -2.44
N CYS A 80 14.08 7.36 -2.85
CA CYS A 80 13.02 7.44 -3.88
C CYS A 80 13.43 6.75 -5.17
N LYS A 81 14.64 7.03 -5.69
CA LYS A 81 15.15 6.41 -6.91
C LYS A 81 15.30 4.90 -6.76
N ALA A 82 15.83 4.44 -5.63
CA ALA A 82 16.04 3.03 -5.35
C ALA A 82 14.71 2.26 -5.30
N VAL A 83 13.70 2.78 -4.61
CA VAL A 83 12.36 2.16 -4.55
C VAL A 83 11.74 2.05 -5.93
N VAL A 84 11.85 3.08 -6.77
CA VAL A 84 11.33 3.02 -8.16
C VAL A 84 12.04 1.95 -8.98
N VAL A 85 13.37 1.86 -8.86
CA VAL A 85 14.17 0.82 -9.54
C VAL A 85 13.76 -0.57 -9.06
N GLU A 86 13.56 -0.76 -7.76
CA GLU A 86 13.22 -2.06 -7.17
C GLU A 86 11.79 -2.50 -7.55
N ILE A 87 10.83 -1.57 -7.54
CA ILE A 87 9.47 -1.81 -8.04
C ILE A 87 9.53 -2.23 -9.52
N ARG A 88 10.31 -1.51 -10.35
CA ARG A 88 10.46 -1.84 -11.77
C ARG A 88 11.05 -3.22 -11.97
N LYS A 89 12.11 -3.59 -11.23
CA LYS A 89 12.70 -4.93 -11.29
C LYS A 89 11.67 -6.00 -10.91
N THR A 90 10.91 -5.79 -9.84
CA THR A 90 9.88 -6.73 -9.38
C THR A 90 8.77 -6.94 -10.41
N ILE A 91 8.31 -5.86 -11.06
CA ILE A 91 7.31 -5.96 -12.14
C ILE A 91 7.87 -6.76 -13.31
N LEU A 92 9.11 -6.48 -13.72
CA LEU A 92 9.76 -7.18 -14.83
C LEU A 92 9.97 -8.67 -14.53
N THR A 93 10.42 -9.02 -13.33
CA THR A 93 10.61 -10.42 -12.94
C THR A 93 9.28 -11.16 -12.83
N GLN A 94 8.23 -10.51 -12.30
CA GLN A 94 6.89 -11.10 -12.21
C GLN A 94 6.26 -11.31 -13.59
N ALA A 95 6.44 -10.36 -14.52
CA ALA A 95 5.99 -10.49 -15.91
C ALA A 95 6.74 -11.61 -16.65
N PHE A 96 8.05 -11.73 -16.45
CA PHE A 96 8.80 -12.84 -17.03
C PHE A 96 8.33 -14.20 -16.46
N ALA A 97 8.17 -14.29 -15.15
CA ALA A 97 7.70 -15.51 -14.50
C ALA A 97 6.27 -15.90 -14.95
N SER A 98 5.38 -14.93 -15.15
CA SER A 98 4.04 -15.20 -15.69
C SER A 98 4.10 -15.69 -17.13
N ALA A 99 4.93 -15.10 -17.99
CA ALA A 99 5.11 -15.54 -19.38
C ALA A 99 5.64 -16.99 -19.47
N VAL A 100 6.61 -17.36 -18.64
CA VAL A 100 7.13 -18.74 -18.58
C VAL A 100 6.03 -19.71 -18.14
N LYS A 101 5.28 -19.38 -17.09
CA LYS A 101 4.16 -20.21 -16.61
C LYS A 101 3.08 -20.38 -17.68
N THR A 102 2.74 -19.32 -18.40
CA THR A 102 1.77 -19.38 -19.49
C THR A 102 2.27 -20.29 -20.62
N ARG A 103 3.54 -20.17 -21.03
CA ARG A 103 4.14 -21.04 -22.05
C ARG A 103 4.11 -22.52 -21.66
N LEU A 104 4.42 -22.84 -20.41
CA LEU A 104 4.35 -24.21 -19.90
C LEU A 104 2.91 -24.73 -19.90
N ARG A 105 1.94 -23.91 -19.46
CA ARG A 105 0.51 -24.26 -19.51
C ARG A 105 0.03 -24.51 -20.94
N THR A 106 0.39 -23.66 -21.90
CA THR A 106 0.01 -23.86 -23.31
C THR A 106 0.66 -25.10 -23.90
N LYS A 107 1.91 -25.43 -23.56
CA LYS A 107 2.57 -26.67 -24.00
C LYS A 107 1.87 -27.92 -23.46
N LEU A 108 1.51 -27.92 -22.17
CA LEU A 108 0.77 -29.02 -21.56
C LEU A 108 -0.64 -29.17 -22.15
N ALA A 109 -1.32 -28.06 -22.40
CA ALA A 109 -2.64 -28.06 -23.03
C ALA A 109 -2.62 -28.53 -24.50
N ALA A 110 -1.53 -28.25 -25.23
CA ALA A 110 -1.33 -28.78 -26.58
C ALA A 110 -1.09 -30.30 -26.55
N PHE A 111 -0.29 -30.79 -25.60
CA PHE A 111 -0.01 -32.23 -25.44
C PHE A 111 -1.28 -33.06 -25.13
N SER A 112 -2.26 -32.49 -24.42
CA SER A 112 -3.52 -33.19 -24.14
C SER A 112 -4.51 -33.28 -25.32
N LYS A 113 -4.26 -32.58 -26.45
CA LYS A 113 -5.15 -32.62 -27.63
C LYS A 113 -4.75 -33.68 -28.66
N ASP A 114 -3.52 -34.17 -28.61
CA ASP A 114 -3.04 -35.25 -29.46
C ASP A 114 -3.20 -36.59 -28.72
N GLY A 115 -4.30 -37.29 -28.98
CA GLY A 115 -4.59 -38.58 -28.35
C GLY A 115 -3.47 -39.60 -28.57
N GLY A 116 -2.85 -40.09 -27.47
CA GLY A 116 -1.87 -41.16 -27.47
C GLY A 116 -1.73 -41.80 -26.08
N ARG A 117 -2.05 -43.09 -26.00
CA ARG A 117 -2.24 -43.96 -24.82
C ARG A 117 -1.10 -44.01 -23.78
N ASN A 118 -1.55 -44.32 -22.56
CA ASN A 118 -0.90 -44.90 -21.36
C ASN A 118 -0.09 -43.97 -20.43
N ALA A 119 -0.74 -43.57 -19.35
CA ALA A 119 -0.14 -42.99 -18.15
C ALA A 119 0.52 -44.08 -17.27
N PRO A 120 1.77 -43.92 -16.81
CA PRO A 120 2.22 -44.57 -15.60
C PRO A 120 1.70 -43.77 -14.41
N SER A 121 0.81 -44.40 -13.63
CA SER A 121 0.48 -43.93 -12.28
C SER A 121 1.76 -43.97 -11.43
N THR A 122 2.37 -42.81 -11.21
CA THR A 122 3.28 -42.63 -10.08
C THR A 122 2.77 -41.48 -9.23
N ALA A 123 2.10 -41.85 -8.15
CA ALA A 123 1.69 -40.96 -7.09
C ALA A 123 2.94 -40.37 -6.40
N SER A 124 3.41 -39.21 -6.86
CA SER A 124 4.35 -38.40 -6.07
C SER A 124 3.56 -37.46 -5.17
N LYS A 125 3.62 -37.73 -3.86
CA LYS A 125 3.04 -36.89 -2.81
C LYS A 125 3.75 -35.53 -2.81
N GLY A 126 3.20 -34.56 -3.54
CA GLY A 126 3.64 -33.16 -3.49
C GLY A 126 3.35 -32.57 -2.11
N LYS A 127 4.39 -32.37 -1.30
CA LYS A 127 4.30 -31.57 -0.06
C LYS A 127 3.94 -30.14 -0.45
N LYS A 128 2.82 -29.63 0.08
CA LYS A 128 2.37 -28.24 -0.10
C LYS A 128 3.51 -27.29 0.31
N PRO A 129 3.95 -26.35 -0.54
CA PRO A 129 4.82 -25.28 -0.08
C PRO A 129 4.01 -24.39 0.88
N ARG A 130 4.47 -24.33 2.13
CA ARG A 130 4.01 -23.35 3.11
C ARG A 130 4.43 -21.96 2.60
N ASN A 131 3.51 -21.24 1.98
CA ASN A 131 3.75 -19.85 1.62
C ASN A 131 3.58 -18.99 2.88
N ILE A 132 4.69 -18.76 3.58
CA ILE A 132 4.81 -17.76 4.65
C ILE A 132 4.85 -16.39 3.97
N LEU A 133 3.73 -15.67 4.04
CA LEU A 133 3.74 -14.22 3.93
C LEU A 133 2.84 -13.65 5.02
N TRP A 134 3.34 -13.72 6.26
CA TRP A 134 2.85 -12.94 7.38
C TRP A 134 4.10 -12.44 8.12
N VAL A 135 4.55 -11.24 7.77
CA VAL A 135 5.44 -10.47 8.65
C VAL A 135 4.61 -10.04 9.84
N SER A 136 4.69 -10.83 10.90
CA SER A 136 4.14 -10.53 12.21
C SER A 136 4.77 -9.25 12.74
N PHE A 137 3.96 -8.20 12.85
CA PHE A 137 4.31 -6.95 13.52
C PHE A 137 4.28 -7.19 15.04
N PRO A 138 5.33 -6.83 15.80
CA PRO A 138 5.33 -7.01 17.24
C PRO A 138 4.29 -6.11 17.93
N ARG A 139 3.68 -6.74 18.93
CA ARG A 139 2.54 -6.35 19.76
C ARG A 139 2.79 -5.05 20.55
N GLU A 140 1.83 -4.14 20.39
CA GLU A 140 1.27 -3.19 21.35
C GLU A 140 1.97 -3.09 22.72
N GLN A 141 2.66 -1.97 22.96
CA GLN A 141 2.97 -1.50 24.31
C GLN A 141 2.26 -0.17 24.57
N GLN A 142 1.17 -0.29 25.33
CA GLN A 142 0.49 0.64 26.23
C GLN A 142 0.65 2.15 25.97
N LYS A 143 -0.43 2.77 25.50
CA LYS A 143 -0.71 4.21 25.68
C LYS A 143 -1.79 4.43 26.75
N PRO A 144 -1.72 5.53 27.52
CA PRO A 144 -2.60 5.77 28.66
C PRO A 144 -4.08 5.90 28.26
N LYS A 145 -4.96 5.36 29.12
CA LYS A 145 -6.42 5.42 28.98
C LYS A 145 -6.89 6.89 28.98
N TYR A 146 -7.24 7.40 27.80
CA TYR A 146 -8.03 8.62 27.65
C TYR A 146 -9.46 8.23 27.28
N GLN A 147 -10.43 8.56 28.14
CA GLN A 147 -11.86 8.35 27.89
C GLN A 147 -12.47 9.63 27.29
N PRO A 148 -13.06 9.60 26.08
CA PRO A 148 -13.93 10.67 25.62
C PRO A 148 -15.41 10.32 25.86
N SER A 149 -16.12 11.31 26.39
CA SER A 149 -17.57 11.38 26.56
C SER A 149 -18.34 11.18 25.25
N ALA A 150 -19.50 10.54 25.36
CA ALA A 150 -20.38 10.15 24.25
C ALA A 150 -20.79 11.36 23.38
N GLY A 151 -20.43 11.31 22.10
CA GLY A 151 -20.95 12.16 21.02
C GLY A 151 -21.77 11.33 20.00
N PRO A 152 -22.60 11.97 19.16
CA PRO A 152 -23.63 11.29 18.38
C PRO A 152 -23.04 10.41 17.27
N LYS A 153 -23.73 9.29 17.00
CA LYS A 153 -23.33 8.22 16.07
C LYS A 153 -23.27 8.73 14.62
N ILE A 154 -22.06 8.86 14.08
CA ILE A 154 -21.83 9.12 12.66
C ILE A 154 -21.85 7.78 11.90
N LYS A 155 -22.67 7.71 10.85
CA LYS A 155 -22.86 6.54 9.98
C LYS A 155 -21.51 6.12 9.39
N LYS A 156 -21.14 4.84 9.58
CA LYS A 156 -19.98 4.21 8.94
C LYS A 156 -20.26 4.09 7.43
N THR A 157 -19.61 4.90 6.62
CA THR A 157 -19.34 4.57 5.21
C THR A 157 -17.86 4.20 5.10
N GLY A 158 -17.59 3.22 4.25
CA GLY A 158 -16.47 2.28 4.37
C GLY A 158 -15.06 2.87 4.27
N GLY A 159 -14.13 2.22 4.97
CA GLY A 159 -12.74 2.05 4.57
C GLY A 159 -11.76 3.19 4.88
N CYS A 160 -11.16 3.14 6.06
CA CYS A 160 -9.76 3.50 6.32
C CYS A 160 -9.16 2.45 7.26
#